data_AF-A0A2N0TWR0-F1
#
_entry.id   AF-A0A2N0TWR0-F1
#
_cell.length_a   1.000
_cell.length_b   1.000
_cell.length_c   1.000
_cell.angle_alpha   90.00
_cell.angle_beta   90.00
_cell.angle_gamma   90.00
#
_symmetry.space_group_name_H-M   'P 1'
#
loop_
_entity.id
_entity.type
_entity.pdbx_description
1 polymer ?
#
loop_
_entity_poly.entity_id
_entity_poly.type
_entity_poly.pdbx_seq_one_letter_code
_entity_poly.pdbx_strand_id
1 'polypeptide(L)'
;MNTVLRITFVSIFGLLLSSCGTNKTAAEALTENDFRNNVYREIVNDQSKFMEFMEVAHANPPADMWLLKDHMQMMENGKIQEIMKNNPEMKEQMQKMKQEKMEKAPKMQQKMQKKMKNKMMNNPEMRMAMMQEMHQKMKSNPQMADKMMDQMIQFLHENPELMEKMKAKMKAHQDKM
;
A
#
# COMPACT_ATOMS: atom_id res chain seq x y z
N MET A 1 71.98 31.15 21.12
CA MET A 1 70.50 31.19 21.07
C MET A 1 69.90 31.09 19.66
N ASN A 2 70.68 31.27 18.58
CA ASN A 2 70.10 31.38 17.22
C ASN A 2 69.78 30.04 16.52
N THR A 3 70.39 28.93 16.94
CA THR A 3 70.21 27.62 16.28
C THR A 3 69.04 26.84 16.88
N VAL A 4 68.86 26.90 18.20
CA VAL A 4 67.76 26.22 18.90
C VAL A 4 66.43 26.87 18.58
N LEU A 5 66.35 28.21 18.53
CA LEU A 5 65.13 28.93 18.15
C LEU A 5 64.68 28.60 16.71
N ARG A 6 65.63 28.41 15.79
CA ARG A 6 65.34 28.07 14.38
C ARG A 6 64.78 26.65 14.23
N ILE A 7 65.27 25.70 15.02
CA ILE A 7 64.79 24.31 14.97
C ILE A 7 63.37 24.21 15.55
N THR A 8 63.06 24.95 16.61
CA THR A 8 61.71 24.98 17.19
C THR A 8 60.67 25.58 16.24
N PHE A 9 61.02 26.63 15.50
CA PHE A 9 60.11 27.26 14.51
C PHE A 9 59.81 26.37 13.30
N VAL A 10 60.77 25.57 12.82
CA VAL A 10 60.54 24.63 11.71
C VAL A 10 59.62 23.48 12.14
N SER A 11 59.68 23.04 13.39
CA SER A 11 58.80 21.98 13.90
C SER A 11 57.33 22.43 14.06
N ILE A 12 57.09 23.70 14.39
CA ILE A 12 55.74 24.24 14.57
C ILE A 12 55.07 24.50 13.20
N PHE A 13 55.82 24.89 12.17
CA PHE A 13 55.28 25.06 10.82
C PHE A 13 55.00 23.73 10.11
N GLY A 14 55.74 22.66 10.43
CA GLY A 14 55.45 21.30 9.94
C GLY A 14 54.14 20.73 10.49
N LEU A 15 53.76 21.09 11.72
CA LEU A 15 52.52 20.64 12.38
C LEU A 15 51.27 21.46 11.98
N LEU A 16 51.44 22.63 11.37
CA LEU A 16 50.33 23.43 10.83
C LEU A 16 49.87 22.96 9.44
N LEU A 17 50.65 22.11 8.75
CA LEU A 17 50.23 21.46 7.50
C LEU A 17 49.48 20.14 7.72
N SER A 18 49.40 19.67 8.97
CA SER A 18 48.52 18.59 9.42
C SER A 18 47.15 19.10 9.89
N SER A 19 46.74 20.29 9.43
CA SER A 19 45.34 20.70 9.47
C SER A 19 44.52 19.68 8.69
N CYS A 20 43.58 19.02 9.37
CA CYS A 20 42.69 17.97 8.87
C CYS A 20 41.73 18.46 7.76
N GLY A 21 42.27 18.82 6.61
CA GLY A 21 41.52 19.01 5.37
C GLY A 21 42.20 18.14 4.33
N THR A 22 41.57 17.05 3.91
CA THR A 22 42.08 16.29 2.77
C THR A 22 42.16 17.24 1.57
N ASN A 23 43.34 17.41 0.97
CA ASN A 23 43.52 18.15 -0.29
C ASN A 23 42.84 17.46 -1.51
N LYS A 24 41.96 16.49 -1.25
CA LYS A 24 41.22 15.70 -2.25
C LYS A 24 39.88 16.36 -2.51
N THR A 25 39.53 16.51 -3.77
CA THR A 25 38.17 16.85 -4.20
C THR A 25 37.19 15.77 -3.76
N ALA A 26 35.89 16.10 -3.69
CA ALA A 26 34.85 15.11 -3.39
C ALA A 26 34.89 13.92 -4.37
N ALA A 27 35.17 14.17 -5.65
CA ALA A 27 35.30 13.13 -6.66
C ALA A 27 36.47 12.18 -6.34
N GLU A 28 37.64 12.72 -5.99
CA GLU A 28 38.80 11.92 -5.60
C GLU A 28 38.55 11.15 -4.31
N ALA A 29 37.95 11.77 -3.29
CA ALA A 29 37.64 11.13 -2.02
C ALA A 29 36.65 9.96 -2.21
N LEU A 30 35.65 10.12 -3.09
CA LEU A 30 34.67 9.08 -3.38
C LEU A 30 35.22 7.94 -4.24
N THR A 31 36.45 8.03 -4.77
CA THR A 31 37.08 6.85 -5.42
C THR A 31 37.43 5.76 -4.40
N GLU A 32 37.73 6.13 -3.16
CA GLU A 32 38.03 5.17 -2.09
C GLU A 32 36.77 4.46 -1.63
N ASN A 33 36.76 3.11 -1.76
CA ASN A 33 35.58 2.29 -1.49
C ASN A 33 35.06 2.44 -0.06
N ASP A 34 35.94 2.42 0.93
CA ASP A 34 35.56 2.49 2.35
C ASP A 34 34.98 3.85 2.71
N PHE A 35 35.62 4.93 2.26
CA PHE A 35 35.11 6.27 2.46
C PHE A 35 33.74 6.46 1.81
N ARG A 36 33.60 6.08 0.53
CA ARG A 36 32.33 6.16 -0.20
C ARG A 36 31.23 5.35 0.48
N ASN A 37 31.52 4.14 0.93
CA ASN A 37 30.55 3.30 1.63
C ASN A 37 30.14 3.89 2.98
N ASN A 38 31.08 4.51 3.70
CA ASN A 38 30.77 5.20 4.96
C ASN A 38 29.88 6.41 4.72
N VAL A 39 30.16 7.21 3.68
CA VAL A 39 29.27 8.33 3.28
C VAL A 39 27.86 7.82 3.00
N TYR A 40 27.70 6.74 2.24
CA TYR A 40 26.37 6.17 1.98
C TYR A 40 25.66 5.70 3.26
N ARG A 41 26.38 5.04 4.18
CA ARG A 41 25.83 4.60 5.47
C ARG A 41 25.38 5.77 6.33
N GLU A 42 26.17 6.83 6.41
CA GLU A 42 25.81 8.04 7.15
C GLU A 42 24.55 8.70 6.60
N ILE A 43 24.38 8.73 5.26
CA ILE A 43 23.20 9.30 4.62
C ILE A 43 21.96 8.45 4.92
N VAL A 44 22.00 7.13 4.73
CA VAL A 44 20.79 6.29 4.85
C VAL A 44 20.36 6.01 6.29
N ASN A 45 21.24 6.19 7.28
CA ASN A 45 20.94 5.97 8.69
C ASN A 45 20.46 7.24 9.43
N ASP A 46 20.43 8.39 8.76
CA ASP A 46 19.98 9.67 9.31
C ASP A 46 18.86 10.24 8.44
N GLN A 47 17.67 10.39 9.01
CA GLN A 47 16.50 10.84 8.26
C GLN A 47 16.70 12.23 7.63
N SER A 48 17.31 13.18 8.35
CA SER A 48 17.52 14.54 7.84
C SER A 48 18.50 14.53 6.68
N LYS A 49 19.64 13.84 6.83
CA LYS A 49 20.64 13.70 5.75
C LYS A 49 20.06 12.98 4.54
N PHE A 50 19.24 11.96 4.76
CA PHE A 50 18.56 11.25 3.69
C PHE A 50 17.60 12.18 2.94
N MET A 51 16.78 12.97 3.64
CA MET A 51 15.85 13.89 3.00
C MET A 51 16.58 14.99 2.20
N GLU A 52 17.66 15.55 2.73
CA GLU A 52 18.50 16.51 2.00
C GLU A 52 19.12 15.87 0.74
N PHE A 53 19.60 14.63 0.82
CA PHE A 53 20.09 13.90 -0.35
C PHE A 53 18.98 13.69 -1.39
N MET A 54 17.75 13.38 -0.97
CA MET A 54 16.62 13.22 -1.86
C MET A 54 16.24 14.54 -2.57
N GLU A 55 16.34 15.68 -1.90
CA GLU A 55 16.15 17.00 -2.54
C GLU A 55 17.18 17.23 -3.66
N VAL A 56 18.45 16.91 -3.41
CA VAL A 56 19.51 16.98 -4.42
C VAL A 56 19.24 16.00 -5.58
N ALA A 57 18.75 14.79 -5.28
CA ALA A 57 18.41 13.81 -6.30
C ALA A 57 17.24 14.28 -7.19
N HIS A 58 16.18 14.82 -6.59
CA HIS A 58 15.02 15.36 -7.29
C HIS A 58 15.33 16.63 -8.11
N ALA A 59 16.41 17.34 -7.80
CA ALA A 59 16.92 18.43 -8.62
C ALA A 59 17.64 17.96 -9.91
N ASN A 60 17.84 16.65 -10.08
CA ASN A 60 18.57 16.04 -11.20
C ASN A 60 17.65 15.08 -12.00
N PRO A 61 17.13 15.47 -13.18
CA PRO A 61 16.11 14.68 -13.90
C PRO A 61 16.51 13.22 -14.23
N PRO A 62 17.77 12.91 -14.61
CA PRO A 62 18.24 11.53 -14.67
C PRO A 62 18.07 10.73 -13.37
N ALA A 63 18.33 11.35 -12.22
CA ALA A 63 18.21 10.68 -10.92
C ALA A 63 16.75 10.39 -10.58
N ASP A 64 15.81 11.27 -10.92
CA ASP A 64 14.36 10.99 -10.82
C ASP A 64 13.97 9.72 -11.59
N MET A 65 14.49 9.56 -12.80
CA MET A 65 14.22 8.37 -13.61
C MET A 65 14.79 7.10 -12.94
N TRP A 66 15.97 7.18 -12.33
CA TRP A 66 16.57 6.06 -11.60
C TRP A 66 15.77 5.70 -10.36
N LEU A 67 15.33 6.69 -9.58
CA LEU A 67 14.47 6.49 -8.41
C LEU A 67 13.13 5.85 -8.81
N LEU A 68 12.51 6.31 -9.90
CA LEU A 68 11.28 5.72 -10.40
C LEU A 68 11.47 4.26 -10.85
N LYS A 69 12.57 3.99 -11.56
CA LYS A 69 12.91 2.63 -11.99
C LYS A 69 13.14 1.69 -10.80
N ASP A 70 13.90 2.14 -9.80
CA ASP A 70 14.12 1.38 -8.56
C ASP A 70 12.79 1.11 -7.84
N HIS A 71 11.92 2.12 -7.70
CA HIS A 71 10.60 1.96 -7.11
C HIS A 71 9.75 0.90 -7.84
N MET A 72 9.76 0.90 -9.18
CA MET A 72 9.06 -0.13 -9.98
C MET A 72 9.63 -1.52 -9.72
N GLN A 73 10.96 -1.66 -9.69
CA GLN A 73 11.60 -2.95 -9.38
C GLN A 73 11.26 -3.43 -7.97
N MET A 74 11.20 -2.53 -6.98
CA MET A 74 10.79 -2.85 -5.61
C MET A 74 9.33 -3.31 -5.53
N MET A 75 8.46 -2.82 -6.41
CA MET A 75 7.07 -3.33 -6.52
C MET A 75 7.06 -4.73 -7.14
N GLU A 76 7.80 -4.93 -8.23
CA GLU A 76 7.86 -6.21 -8.96
C GLU A 76 8.45 -7.33 -8.12
N ASN A 77 9.53 -7.07 -7.39
CA ASN A 77 10.19 -8.06 -6.54
C ASN A 77 9.52 -8.25 -5.18
N GLY A 78 8.43 -7.52 -4.90
CA GLY A 78 7.65 -7.66 -3.67
C GLY A 78 8.24 -6.97 -2.43
N LYS A 79 9.37 -6.26 -2.54
CA LYS A 79 9.98 -5.52 -1.41
C LYS A 79 9.04 -4.46 -0.83
N ILE A 80 8.24 -3.78 -1.67
CA ILE A 80 7.19 -2.87 -1.19
C ILE A 80 6.14 -3.61 -0.33
N GLN A 81 5.75 -4.83 -0.71
CA GLN A 81 4.79 -5.60 0.08
C GLN A 81 5.35 -5.99 1.44
N GLU A 82 6.65 -6.29 1.52
CA GLU A 82 7.34 -6.58 2.78
C GLU A 82 7.39 -5.35 3.70
N ILE A 83 7.79 -4.19 3.16
CA ILE A 83 7.78 -2.92 3.91
C ILE A 83 6.38 -2.63 4.46
N MET A 84 5.34 -2.81 3.63
CA MET A 84 3.95 -2.61 4.06
C MET A 84 3.48 -3.60 5.13
N LYS A 85 3.94 -4.86 5.10
CA LYS A 85 3.62 -5.85 6.14
C LYS A 85 4.23 -5.44 7.48
N ASN A 86 5.43 -4.89 7.45
CA ASN A 86 6.18 -4.50 8.64
C ASN A 86 5.81 -3.10 9.15
N ASN A 87 4.98 -2.35 8.42
CA ASN A 87 4.49 -1.04 8.83
C ASN A 87 2.94 -1.01 8.90
N PRO A 88 2.36 -1.32 10.09
CA PRO A 88 0.92 -1.40 10.26
C PRO A 88 0.21 -0.04 10.06
N GLU A 89 0.87 1.06 10.43
CA GLU A 89 0.34 2.42 10.23
C GLU A 89 0.16 2.72 8.74
N MET A 90 1.18 2.44 7.93
CA MET A 90 1.12 2.63 6.47
C MET A 90 0.04 1.74 5.84
N LYS A 91 -0.14 0.52 6.33
CA LYS A 91 -1.20 -0.39 5.87
C LYS A 91 -2.59 0.19 6.17
N GLU A 92 -2.80 0.71 7.38
CA GLU A 92 -4.07 1.34 7.77
C GLU A 92 -4.35 2.59 6.94
N GLN A 93 -3.37 3.47 6.78
CA GLN A 93 -3.49 4.66 5.94
C GLN A 93 -3.84 4.31 4.49
N MET A 94 -3.21 3.26 3.93
CA MET A 94 -3.52 2.82 2.57
C MET A 94 -4.94 2.24 2.47
N GLN A 95 -5.39 1.47 3.47
CA GLN A 95 -6.77 0.98 3.52
C GLN A 95 -7.78 2.12 3.59
N LYS A 96 -7.52 3.12 4.44
CA LYS A 96 -8.36 4.32 4.56
C LYS A 96 -8.42 5.09 3.25
N MET A 97 -7.27 5.35 2.63
CA MET A 97 -7.22 6.04 1.33
C MET A 97 -7.96 5.26 0.23
N LYS A 98 -7.83 3.93 0.22
CA LYS A 98 -8.56 3.07 -0.73
C LYS A 98 -10.07 3.16 -0.50
N GLN A 99 -10.51 3.15 0.76
CA GLN A 99 -11.91 3.28 1.12
C GLN A 99 -12.45 4.66 0.70
N GLU A 100 -11.75 5.75 1.02
CA GLU A 100 -12.14 7.11 0.62
C GLU A 100 -12.20 7.27 -0.90
N LYS A 101 -11.21 6.74 -1.64
CA LYS A 101 -11.25 6.76 -3.11
C LYS A 101 -12.39 5.92 -3.67
N MET A 102 -12.73 4.82 -3.02
CA MET A 102 -13.87 3.99 -3.42
C MET A 102 -15.18 4.72 -3.17
N GLU A 103 -15.35 5.35 -2.01
CA GLU A 103 -16.51 6.16 -1.64
C GLU A 103 -16.71 7.36 -2.58
N LYS A 104 -15.62 8.03 -2.96
CA LYS A 104 -15.66 9.18 -3.88
C LYS A 104 -15.77 8.81 -5.36
N ALA A 105 -15.68 7.52 -5.72
CA ALA A 105 -15.75 7.04 -7.10
C ALA A 105 -16.99 6.15 -7.33
N PRO A 106 -18.22 6.72 -7.39
CA PRO A 106 -19.47 5.98 -7.51
C PRO A 106 -19.52 5.09 -8.77
N LYS A 107 -18.88 5.51 -9.87
CA LYS A 107 -18.76 4.70 -11.09
C LYS A 107 -17.92 3.43 -10.88
N MET A 108 -16.87 3.50 -10.06
CA MET A 108 -16.06 2.33 -9.73
C MET A 108 -16.77 1.40 -8.75
N GLN A 109 -17.50 1.93 -7.78
CA GLN A 109 -18.35 1.12 -6.90
C GLN A 109 -19.41 0.35 -7.68
N GLN A 110 -20.14 1.02 -8.58
CA GLN A 110 -21.13 0.36 -9.44
C GLN A 110 -20.50 -0.71 -10.32
N LYS A 111 -19.33 -0.44 -10.91
CA LYS A 111 -18.60 -1.42 -11.74
C LYS A 111 -18.13 -2.62 -10.92
N MET A 112 -17.66 -2.42 -9.70
CA MET A 112 -17.28 -3.51 -8.77
C MET A 112 -18.49 -4.32 -8.33
N GLN A 113 -19.57 -3.68 -7.88
CA GLN A 113 -20.80 -4.36 -7.52
C GLN A 113 -21.35 -5.17 -8.69
N LYS A 114 -21.36 -4.62 -9.90
CA LYS A 114 -21.78 -5.34 -11.12
C LYS A 114 -20.87 -6.53 -11.42
N LYS A 115 -19.55 -6.38 -11.29
CA LYS A 115 -18.60 -7.48 -11.51
C LYS A 115 -18.74 -8.58 -10.46
N MET A 116 -18.98 -8.22 -9.20
CA MET A 116 -19.20 -9.16 -8.10
C MET A 116 -20.54 -9.89 -8.26
N LYS A 117 -21.61 -9.17 -8.61
CA LYS A 117 -22.92 -9.75 -8.96
C LYS A 117 -22.82 -10.71 -10.13
N ASN A 118 -22.09 -10.36 -11.19
CA ASN A 118 -21.87 -11.26 -12.33
C ASN A 118 -21.07 -12.50 -11.95
N LYS A 119 -19.99 -12.36 -11.17
CA LYS A 119 -19.23 -13.52 -10.67
C LYS A 119 -20.08 -14.43 -9.79
N MET A 120 -20.93 -13.86 -8.94
CA MET A 120 -21.87 -14.59 -8.10
C MET A 120 -22.94 -15.32 -8.92
N MET A 121 -23.50 -14.68 -9.96
CA MET A 121 -24.48 -15.32 -10.83
C MET A 121 -23.87 -16.47 -11.66
N ASN A 122 -22.60 -16.32 -12.04
CA ASN A 122 -21.91 -17.29 -12.92
C ASN A 122 -21.12 -18.36 -12.17
N ASN A 123 -20.99 -18.26 -10.83
CA ASN A 123 -20.33 -19.26 -10.00
C ASN A 123 -21.34 -19.93 -9.05
N PRO A 124 -21.80 -21.14 -9.37
CA PRO A 124 -22.78 -21.88 -8.56
C PRO A 124 -22.32 -22.14 -7.12
N GLU A 125 -21.04 -22.43 -6.91
CA GLU A 125 -20.49 -22.73 -5.58
C GLU A 125 -20.50 -21.49 -4.69
N MET A 126 -20.06 -20.36 -5.23
CA MET A 126 -20.09 -19.07 -4.52
C MET A 126 -21.53 -18.66 -4.18
N ARG A 127 -22.47 -18.90 -5.10
CA ARG A 127 -23.89 -18.65 -4.87
C ARG A 127 -24.44 -19.54 -3.75
N MET A 128 -24.13 -20.83 -3.73
CA MET A 128 -24.57 -21.76 -2.68
C MET A 128 -23.99 -21.38 -1.31
N ALA A 129 -22.69 -21.10 -1.24
CA ALA A 129 -22.03 -20.71 0.02
C ALA A 129 -22.68 -19.45 0.62
N MET A 130 -22.95 -18.44 -0.20
CA MET A 130 -23.61 -17.21 0.25
C MET A 130 -25.06 -17.45 0.67
N MET A 131 -25.81 -18.29 -0.04
CA MET A 131 -27.17 -18.66 0.37
C MET A 131 -27.17 -19.41 1.71
N GLN A 132 -26.21 -20.31 1.94
CA GLN A 132 -26.06 -21.00 3.21
C GLN A 132 -25.72 -20.03 4.35
N GLU A 133 -24.77 -19.12 4.14
CA GLU A 133 -24.41 -18.10 5.14
C GLU A 133 -25.60 -17.19 5.46
N MET A 134 -26.36 -16.78 4.44
CA MET A 134 -27.57 -15.98 4.61
C MET A 134 -28.65 -16.77 5.38
N HIS A 135 -28.83 -18.04 5.07
CA HIS A 135 -29.77 -18.91 5.79
C HIS A 135 -29.38 -19.09 7.26
N GLN A 136 -28.09 -19.27 7.55
CA GLN A 136 -27.59 -19.33 8.92
C GLN A 136 -27.81 -18.01 9.67
N LYS A 137 -27.54 -16.87 9.03
CA LYS A 137 -27.79 -15.55 9.61
C LYS A 137 -29.27 -15.28 9.88
N MET A 138 -30.17 -15.71 8.98
CA MET A 138 -31.61 -15.64 9.24
C MET A 138 -32.02 -16.53 10.41
N LYS A 139 -31.48 -17.75 10.50
CA LYS A 139 -31.77 -18.67 11.61
C LYS A 139 -31.27 -18.14 12.95
N SER A 140 -30.12 -17.46 12.98
CA SER A 140 -29.56 -16.88 14.21
C SER A 140 -30.10 -15.49 14.54
N ASN A 141 -30.78 -14.81 13.60
CA ASN A 141 -31.37 -13.49 13.80
C ASN A 141 -32.82 -13.44 13.29
N PRO A 142 -33.81 -13.72 14.15
CA PRO A 142 -35.22 -13.70 13.80
C PRO A 142 -35.70 -12.35 13.26
N GLN A 143 -35.22 -11.22 13.82
CA GLN A 143 -35.61 -9.89 13.34
C GLN A 143 -35.16 -9.63 11.90
N MET A 144 -34.00 -10.18 11.52
CA MET A 144 -33.51 -10.09 10.15
C MET A 144 -34.34 -10.96 9.22
N ALA A 145 -34.73 -12.17 9.65
CA ALA A 145 -35.62 -13.04 8.89
C ALA A 145 -36.99 -12.39 8.65
N ASP A 146 -37.60 -11.82 9.68
CA ASP A 146 -38.90 -11.14 9.59
C ASP A 146 -38.85 -9.98 8.60
N LYS A 147 -37.84 -9.11 8.72
CA LYS A 147 -37.65 -7.98 7.81
C LYS A 147 -37.45 -8.42 6.35
N MET A 148 -36.72 -9.51 6.11
CA MET A 148 -36.55 -10.03 4.76
C MET A 148 -37.85 -10.64 4.22
N MET A 149 -38.64 -11.31 5.06
CA MET A 149 -39.96 -11.82 4.68
C MET A 149 -40.91 -10.68 4.32
N ASP A 150 -40.96 -9.61 5.12
CA ASP A 150 -41.80 -8.44 4.85
C ASP A 150 -41.44 -7.78 3.51
N GLN A 151 -40.14 -7.61 3.23
CA GLN A 151 -39.67 -7.09 1.95
C GLN A 151 -40.04 -8.01 0.78
N MET A 152 -39.99 -9.32 0.98
CA MET A 152 -40.39 -10.28 -0.04
C MET A 152 -41.90 -10.23 -0.31
N ILE A 153 -42.72 -10.10 0.74
CA ILE A 153 -44.17 -9.96 0.62
C ILE A 153 -44.53 -8.67 -0.12
N GLN A 154 -43.91 -7.55 0.25
CA GLN A 154 -44.10 -6.27 -0.44
C GLN A 154 -43.71 -6.37 -1.92
N PHE A 155 -42.55 -6.96 -2.24
CA PHE A 155 -42.11 -7.16 -3.62
C PHE A 155 -43.08 -8.02 -4.44
N LEU A 156 -43.69 -9.04 -3.83
CA LEU A 156 -44.69 -9.88 -4.49
C LEU A 156 -46.02 -9.15 -4.69
N HIS A 157 -46.44 -8.31 -3.73
CA HIS A 157 -47.61 -7.45 -3.90
C HIS A 157 -47.41 -6.44 -5.04
N GLU A 158 -46.21 -5.90 -5.18
CA GLU A 158 -45.85 -4.99 -6.28
C GLU A 158 -45.68 -5.70 -7.63
N ASN A 159 -45.51 -7.03 -7.63
CA ASN A 159 -45.33 -7.86 -8.83
C ASN A 159 -46.38 -8.99 -8.90
N PRO A 160 -47.64 -8.67 -9.27
CA PRO A 160 -48.75 -9.62 -9.24
C PRO A 160 -48.52 -10.85 -10.13
N GLU A 161 -47.86 -10.71 -11.29
CA GLU A 161 -47.50 -11.85 -12.14
C GLU A 161 -46.57 -12.86 -11.45
N LEU A 162 -45.64 -12.35 -10.64
CA LEU A 162 -44.70 -13.19 -9.90
C LEU A 162 -45.41 -13.88 -8.73
N MET A 163 -46.34 -13.18 -8.07
CA MET A 163 -47.19 -13.74 -7.02
C MET A 163 -48.00 -14.92 -7.55
N GLU A 164 -48.63 -14.78 -8.71
CA GLU A 164 -49.42 -15.85 -9.32
C GLU A 164 -48.55 -17.05 -9.74
N LYS A 165 -47.37 -16.81 -10.31
CA LYS A 165 -46.40 -17.89 -10.60
C LYS A 165 -45.95 -18.63 -9.33
N MET A 166 -45.77 -17.90 -8.22
CA MET A 166 -45.37 -18.49 -6.95
C MET A 166 -46.49 -19.34 -6.35
N LYS A 167 -47.74 -18.84 -6.34
CA LYS A 167 -48.91 -19.61 -5.91
C LYS A 167 -49.08 -20.88 -6.74
N ALA A 168 -48.93 -20.80 -8.06
CA ALA A 168 -49.00 -21.96 -8.94
C ALA A 168 -47.93 -23.02 -8.61
N LYS A 169 -46.69 -22.59 -8.34
CA LYS A 169 -45.61 -23.50 -7.91
C LYS A 169 -45.85 -24.10 -6.53
N MET A 170 -46.34 -23.33 -5.57
CA MET A 170 -46.66 -23.83 -4.23
C MET A 170 -47.77 -24.87 -4.29
N LYS A 171 -48.83 -24.61 -5.06
CA LYS A 171 -49.91 -25.58 -5.28
C LYS A 171 -49.38 -26.86 -5.93
N ALA A 172 -48.60 -26.75 -7.01
CA ALA A 172 -48.00 -27.91 -7.66
C ALA A 172 -46.99 -28.69 -6.79
N HIS A 173 -46.39 -28.06 -5.78
CA HIS A 173 -45.52 -28.73 -4.82
C HIS A 173 -46.33 -29.41 -3.70
N GLN A 174 -47.41 -28.78 -3.23
CA GLN A 174 -48.35 -29.41 -2.29
C GLN A 174 -49.04 -30.62 -2.91
N ASP A 175 -49.42 -30.56 -4.18
CA ASP A 175 -50.05 -31.68 -4.90
C ASP A 175 -49.08 -32.85 -5.17
N LYS A 176 -47.76 -32.66 -4.94
CA LYS A 176 -46.70 -33.67 -5.14
C LYS A 176 -46.12 -34.26 -3.85
N MET A 177 -46.50 -33.72 -2.69
CA MET A 177 -46.09 -34.21 -1.36
C MET A 177 -47.24 -34.96 -0.70
#